data_AF-A0A8H5A2Y1-F1
#
_entry.id   AF-A0A8H5A2Y1-F1
#
_cell.length_a   1.000
_cell.length_b   1.000
_cell.length_c   1.000
_cell.angle_alpha   90.00
_cell.angle_beta   90.00
_cell.angle_gamma   90.00
#
_symmetry.space_group_name_H-M   'P 1'
#
loop_
_entity.id
_entity.type
_entity.pdbx_description
1 polymer ?
#
loop_
_entity_poly.entity_id
_entity_poly.type
_entity_poly.pdbx_seq_one_letter_code
_entity_poly.pdbx_strand_id
1 'polypeptide(L)'
;MCNSWPRGETMPFITNGSKWGFPPPEDPDDPWRSCFDDLVDWFSGPRVMLTMAVSSLVVFSTGTYYAASRITRSTYYCFKLLESKRSTLALQCMGLVLDAIIVILLWRLLAWSRTAKLRLRTLGTVLTLSSISMSLVWVGSRLFRGSSVLHAGFGFLYGFDIIVDSVAFAALMISATFWVCETSPLTPSAIITFLVGTAKACHNIFNYGDYLHPTRLHEITPLYFIAFGMIIFTYTHGIQSVIFIRRFVLMALLVGLVVGTTVFIAKSDPQTFKRHPVNDFIYRANIRQDRWMQEASTSGSLSIAHKIYKERHEGRDPPPAFPDWYDLAKDTVVIDKFDQIDQDLAPFRAIPPNKLRQRASILSQMPGIHTIGIKDGNASRLPEVTGHDAEVLDGLVVTINKFAKFLPDMLFPVNLGITPRILPSWETANGHSRADLTPIVNLISKRAVKEDDADQVKEAGSAETPVPAPLPTLPDYPQDKEPSM
;
A
#
# COMPACT_ATOMS: atom_id res chain seq x y z
N MET A 1 -60.34 -10.08 -37.15
CA MET A 1 -59.31 -10.79 -37.93
C MET A 1 -58.33 -9.78 -38.47
N CYS A 2 -57.06 -9.93 -38.06
CA CYS A 2 -55.81 -9.34 -38.53
C CYS A 2 -55.81 -7.99 -39.26
N ASN A 3 -55.36 -6.97 -38.54
CA ASN A 3 -54.75 -5.77 -39.10
C ASN A 3 -53.28 -6.02 -39.46
N SER A 4 -52.88 -5.39 -40.55
CA SER A 4 -51.62 -5.50 -41.27
C SER A 4 -50.43 -4.90 -40.52
N TRP A 5 -49.36 -5.70 -40.43
CA TRP A 5 -48.02 -5.28 -39.99
C TRP A 5 -47.22 -4.79 -41.20
N PRO A 6 -46.59 -3.59 -41.17
CA PRO A 6 -45.56 -3.23 -42.13
C PRO A 6 -44.29 -4.02 -41.82
N ARG A 7 -43.77 -4.67 -42.86
CA ARG A 7 -42.50 -5.40 -42.89
C ARG A 7 -41.34 -4.47 -42.50
N GLY A 8 -40.40 -5.05 -41.75
CA GLY A 8 -39.28 -4.35 -41.13
C GLY A 8 -38.43 -3.52 -42.08
N GLU A 9 -38.21 -2.27 -41.67
CA GLU A 9 -37.05 -1.49 -42.05
C GLU A 9 -35.83 -2.16 -41.45
N THR A 10 -35.09 -2.87 -42.31
CA THR A 10 -33.71 -3.25 -42.01
C THR A 10 -32.90 -1.97 -41.91
N MET A 11 -32.14 -1.84 -40.80
CA MET A 11 -31.12 -0.82 -40.63
C MET A 11 -30.33 -0.65 -41.93
N PRO A 12 -30.06 0.57 -42.41
CA PRO A 12 -28.92 0.77 -43.28
C PRO A 12 -27.69 0.44 -42.42
N PHE A 13 -27.20 -0.78 -42.54
CA PHE A 13 -25.81 -1.08 -42.21
C PHE A 13 -24.99 -0.03 -42.95
N ILE A 14 -24.33 0.83 -42.17
CA ILE A 14 -23.33 1.78 -42.64
C ILE A 14 -22.25 0.94 -43.32
N THR A 15 -22.43 0.71 -44.61
CA THR A 15 -21.41 0.25 -45.55
C THR A 15 -20.77 1.49 -46.15
N ASN A 16 -20.33 2.42 -45.29
CA ASN A 16 -19.32 3.39 -45.70
C ASN A 16 -18.01 2.61 -45.79
N GLY A 17 -17.75 2.09 -46.99
CA GLY A 17 -16.49 1.51 -47.40
C GLY A 17 -15.37 2.55 -47.53
N SER A 18 -15.17 3.40 -46.53
CA SER A 18 -13.88 4.08 -46.33
C SER A 18 -12.94 3.08 -45.65
N LYS A 19 -12.53 2.07 -46.42
CA LYS A 19 -11.57 1.04 -46.04
C LYS A 19 -10.26 1.72 -45.61
N TRP A 20 -9.88 1.54 -44.34
CA TRP A 20 -8.50 1.49 -43.86
C TRP A 20 -7.46 2.36 -44.58
N GLY A 21 -7.64 3.68 -44.63
CA GLY A 21 -6.57 4.67 -44.84
C GLY A 21 -5.64 4.56 -46.07
N PHE A 22 -5.84 3.58 -46.94
CA PHE A 22 -5.12 3.37 -48.19
C PHE A 22 -6.08 3.64 -49.35
N PRO A 23 -5.59 4.21 -50.47
CA PRO A 23 -6.41 4.38 -51.65
C PRO A 23 -7.03 3.03 -52.06
N PRO A 24 -8.26 3.03 -52.62
CA PRO A 24 -8.82 1.81 -53.20
C PRO A 24 -7.79 1.21 -54.18
N PRO A 25 -7.66 -0.12 -54.25
CA PRO A 25 -6.72 -0.76 -55.16
C PRO A 25 -6.92 -0.18 -56.56
N GLU A 26 -5.82 0.22 -57.20
CA GLU A 26 -5.82 0.70 -58.58
C GLU A 26 -6.42 -0.37 -59.50
N ASP A 27 -6.97 0.08 -60.63
CA ASP A 27 -7.68 -0.76 -61.59
C ASP A 27 -6.86 -2.05 -61.86
N PRO A 28 -7.40 -3.25 -61.56
CA PRO A 28 -6.66 -4.50 -61.75
C PRO A 28 -6.20 -4.70 -63.20
N ASP A 29 -6.79 -3.95 -64.14
CA ASP A 29 -6.47 -3.96 -65.56
C ASP A 29 -5.46 -2.86 -65.98
N ASP A 30 -4.79 -2.16 -65.04
CA ASP A 30 -3.74 -1.20 -65.39
C ASP A 30 -2.51 -1.90 -66.02
N PRO A 31 -2.18 -1.64 -67.30
CA PRO A 31 -1.04 -2.25 -67.98
C PRO A 31 0.33 -1.82 -67.41
N TRP A 32 0.40 -0.81 -66.54
CA TRP A 32 1.63 -0.33 -65.91
C TRP A 32 1.86 -0.88 -64.49
N ARG A 33 1.01 -1.79 -64.02
CA ARG A 33 1.08 -2.38 -62.68
C ARG A 33 2.34 -3.24 -62.52
N SER A 34 3.13 -2.96 -61.47
CA SER A 34 4.35 -3.70 -61.16
C SER A 34 4.08 -4.85 -60.19
N CYS A 35 4.97 -5.87 -60.15
CA CYS A 35 4.86 -6.95 -59.16
C CYS A 35 4.94 -6.45 -57.69
N PHE A 36 5.46 -5.25 -57.46
CA PHE A 36 5.47 -4.64 -56.14
C PHE A 36 4.08 -4.12 -55.75
N ASP A 37 3.28 -3.66 -56.70
CA ASP A 37 1.91 -3.18 -56.45
C ASP A 37 0.99 -4.34 -56.08
N ASP A 38 1.16 -5.50 -56.71
CA ASP A 38 0.49 -6.76 -56.31
C ASP A 38 0.83 -7.17 -54.87
N LEU A 39 2.09 -7.04 -54.48
CA LEU A 39 2.55 -7.36 -53.12
C LEU A 39 1.97 -6.36 -52.10
N VAL A 40 1.97 -5.07 -52.44
CA VAL A 40 1.39 -4.02 -51.59
C VAL A 40 -0.11 -4.21 -51.43
N ASP A 41 -0.85 -4.55 -52.49
CA ASP A 41 -2.28 -4.85 -52.41
C ASP A 41 -2.58 -6.10 -51.58
N TRP A 42 -1.71 -7.11 -51.65
CA TRP A 42 -1.82 -8.29 -50.80
C TRP A 42 -1.65 -7.93 -49.31
N PHE A 43 -0.65 -7.10 -48.97
CA PHE A 43 -0.44 -6.62 -47.60
C PHE A 43 -1.51 -5.61 -47.14
N SER A 44 -2.07 -4.84 -48.06
CA SER A 44 -3.13 -3.85 -47.82
C SER A 44 -4.54 -4.48 -47.83
N GLY A 45 -4.63 -5.78 -48.11
CA GLY A 45 -5.88 -6.53 -48.09
C GLY A 45 -6.56 -6.46 -46.71
N PRO A 46 -7.91 -6.35 -46.64
CA PRO A 46 -8.63 -6.19 -45.36
C PRO A 46 -8.36 -7.30 -44.33
N ARG A 47 -8.08 -8.53 -44.80
CA ARG A 47 -7.77 -9.68 -43.93
C ARG A 47 -6.37 -9.55 -43.34
N VAL A 48 -5.39 -9.15 -44.14
CA VAL A 48 -4.00 -8.97 -43.69
C VAL A 48 -3.88 -7.77 -42.77
N MET A 49 -4.60 -6.68 -43.04
CA MET A 49 -4.66 -5.54 -42.12
C MET A 49 -5.28 -5.91 -40.76
N LEU A 50 -6.34 -6.73 -40.75
CA LEU A 50 -6.94 -7.18 -39.50
C LEU A 50 -5.98 -8.08 -38.70
N THR A 51 -5.28 -9.02 -39.35
CA THR A 51 -4.30 -9.88 -38.67
C THR A 51 -3.09 -9.10 -38.18
N MET A 52 -2.60 -8.12 -38.96
CA MET A 52 -1.54 -7.20 -38.54
C MET A 52 -1.96 -6.32 -37.35
N ALA A 53 -3.19 -5.81 -37.37
CA ALA A 53 -3.74 -5.03 -36.25
C ALA A 53 -3.81 -5.87 -34.96
N VAL A 54 -4.38 -7.07 -35.03
CA VAL A 54 -4.48 -7.97 -33.85
C VAL A 54 -3.11 -8.43 -33.37
N SER A 55 -2.21 -8.81 -34.28
CA SER A 55 -0.85 -9.22 -33.89
C SER A 55 -0.07 -8.08 -33.26
N SER A 56 -0.20 -6.85 -33.78
CA SER A 56 0.46 -5.67 -33.19
C SER A 56 0.02 -5.45 -31.73
N LEU A 57 -1.29 -5.58 -31.46
CA LEU A 57 -1.86 -5.48 -30.12
C LEU A 57 -1.30 -6.53 -29.17
N VAL A 58 -1.23 -7.78 -29.62
CA VAL A 58 -0.66 -8.88 -28.84
C VAL A 58 0.82 -8.64 -28.56
N VAL A 59 1.59 -8.18 -29.55
CA VAL A 59 3.04 -7.98 -29.42
C VAL A 59 3.37 -6.90 -28.40
N PHE A 60 2.83 -5.67 -28.53
CA PHE A 60 3.16 -4.63 -27.56
C PHE A 60 2.55 -4.92 -26.18
N SER A 61 1.37 -5.56 -26.09
CA SER A 61 0.78 -5.95 -24.81
C SER A 61 1.62 -7.00 -24.09
N THR A 62 2.18 -7.95 -24.83
CA THR A 62 3.12 -8.95 -24.30
C THR A 62 4.41 -8.28 -23.83
N GLY A 63 4.93 -7.31 -24.59
CA GLY A 63 6.06 -6.49 -24.17
C GLY A 63 5.77 -5.73 -22.86
N THR A 64 4.61 -5.07 -22.76
CA THR A 64 4.17 -4.38 -21.54
C THR A 64 4.01 -5.36 -20.38
N TYR A 65 3.45 -6.54 -20.60
CA TYR A 65 3.34 -7.59 -19.59
C TYR A 65 4.72 -7.99 -19.06
N TYR A 66 5.69 -8.28 -19.94
CA TYR A 66 7.05 -8.61 -19.50
C TYR A 66 7.75 -7.47 -18.77
N ALA A 67 7.53 -6.22 -19.19
CA ALA A 67 8.08 -5.06 -18.49
C ALA A 67 7.45 -4.86 -17.08
N ALA A 68 6.15 -5.06 -16.94
CA ALA A 68 5.41 -4.81 -15.71
C ALA A 68 5.46 -5.97 -14.70
N SER A 69 5.53 -7.23 -15.17
CA SER A 69 5.48 -8.44 -14.34
C SER A 69 6.78 -8.78 -13.60
N ARG A 70 7.85 -7.99 -13.80
CA ARG A 70 9.15 -8.21 -13.14
C ARG A 70 9.09 -8.17 -11.61
N ILE A 71 8.24 -7.30 -11.06
CA ILE A 71 8.06 -7.18 -9.62
C ILE A 71 6.59 -7.42 -9.32
N THR A 72 6.28 -8.59 -8.75
CA THR A 72 4.95 -8.86 -8.20
C THR A 72 4.77 -8.03 -6.93
N ARG A 73 4.27 -6.80 -7.07
CA ARG A 73 3.89 -5.93 -5.94
C ARG A 73 2.54 -6.36 -5.34
N SER A 74 2.36 -7.64 -5.06
CA SER A 74 1.21 -8.08 -4.29
C SER A 74 1.56 -7.96 -2.81
N THR A 75 0.89 -7.04 -2.11
CA THR A 75 0.90 -7.01 -0.63
C THR A 75 0.05 -8.12 -0.03
N TYR A 76 -0.67 -8.89 -0.87
CA TYR A 76 -1.53 -9.98 -0.44
C TYR A 76 -0.77 -11.30 -0.49
N TYR A 77 -0.74 -11.98 0.65
CA TYR A 77 -0.25 -13.34 0.80
C TYR A 77 -1.40 -14.33 0.64
N CYS A 78 -1.32 -15.22 -0.34
CA CYS A 78 -2.36 -16.22 -0.57
C CYS A 78 -2.24 -17.36 0.45
N PHE A 79 -3.19 -17.45 1.38
CA PHE A 79 -3.17 -18.49 2.41
C PHE A 79 -3.81 -19.78 1.88
N LYS A 80 -2.98 -20.76 1.54
CA LYS A 80 -3.37 -22.02 0.86
C LYS A 80 -4.50 -22.80 1.54
N LEU A 81 -4.70 -22.67 2.86
CA LEU A 81 -5.79 -23.36 3.57
C LEU A 81 -7.17 -22.72 3.36
N LEU A 82 -7.23 -21.41 3.10
CA LEU A 82 -8.48 -20.67 2.91
C LEU A 82 -8.73 -20.33 1.44
N GLU A 83 -7.67 -20.21 0.64
CA GLU A 83 -7.73 -19.68 -0.72
C GLU A 83 -7.22 -20.69 -1.74
N SER A 84 -8.03 -20.93 -2.77
CA SER A 84 -7.66 -21.77 -3.91
C SER A 84 -7.14 -20.90 -5.05
N LYS A 85 -5.88 -21.10 -5.46
CA LYS A 85 -5.25 -20.43 -6.60
C LYS A 85 -6.11 -20.46 -7.88
N ARG A 86 -6.76 -21.60 -8.14
CA ARG A 86 -7.63 -21.76 -9.34
C ARG A 86 -8.86 -20.87 -9.25
N SER A 87 -9.48 -20.78 -8.08
CA SER A 87 -10.64 -19.92 -7.85
C SER A 87 -10.26 -18.45 -7.99
N THR A 88 -9.15 -18.02 -7.37
CA THR A 88 -8.67 -16.64 -7.47
C THR A 88 -8.37 -16.25 -8.91
N LEU A 89 -7.68 -17.10 -9.68
CA LEU A 89 -7.38 -16.83 -11.08
C LEU A 89 -8.67 -16.81 -11.93
N ALA A 90 -9.61 -17.72 -11.68
CA ALA A 90 -10.91 -17.73 -12.36
C ALA A 90 -11.71 -16.44 -12.09
N LEU A 91 -11.74 -15.98 -10.83
CA LEU A 91 -12.39 -14.73 -10.44
C LEU A 91 -11.70 -13.51 -11.07
N GLN A 92 -10.37 -13.50 -11.18
CA GLN A 92 -9.63 -12.44 -11.86
C GLN A 92 -9.93 -12.41 -13.36
N CYS A 93 -9.96 -13.57 -14.04
CA CYS A 93 -10.35 -13.65 -15.44
C CYS A 93 -11.81 -13.21 -15.64
N MET A 94 -12.72 -13.61 -14.75
CA MET A 94 -14.11 -13.18 -14.78
C MET A 94 -14.23 -11.66 -14.59
N GLY A 95 -13.47 -11.09 -13.65
CA GLY A 95 -13.39 -9.64 -13.44
C GLY A 95 -12.91 -8.90 -14.69
N LEU A 96 -11.86 -9.37 -15.35
CA LEU A 96 -11.36 -8.79 -16.59
C LEU A 96 -12.41 -8.78 -17.71
N VAL A 97 -13.15 -9.89 -17.87
CA VAL A 97 -14.24 -9.99 -18.86
C VAL A 97 -15.37 -9.02 -18.52
N LEU A 98 -15.74 -8.93 -17.23
CA LEU A 98 -16.76 -8.02 -16.76
C LEU A 98 -16.38 -6.56 -16.99
N ASP A 99 -15.13 -6.18 -16.71
CA ASP A 99 -14.59 -4.83 -16.96
C ASP A 99 -14.67 -4.49 -18.46
N ALA A 100 -14.29 -5.42 -19.34
CA ALA A 100 -14.40 -5.22 -20.78
C ALA A 100 -15.86 -5.02 -21.22
N ILE A 101 -16.79 -5.83 -20.69
CA ILE A 101 -18.23 -5.69 -20.97
C ILE A 101 -18.74 -4.32 -20.51
N ILE A 102 -18.38 -3.89 -19.29
CA ILE A 102 -18.79 -2.58 -18.74
C ILE A 102 -18.30 -1.45 -19.64
N VAL A 103 -17.02 -1.46 -20.03
CA VAL A 103 -16.45 -0.42 -20.91
C VAL A 103 -17.15 -0.39 -22.27
N ILE A 104 -17.43 -1.54 -22.88
CA ILE A 104 -18.11 -1.62 -24.18
C ILE A 104 -19.56 -1.15 -24.08
N LEU A 105 -20.29 -1.54 -23.03
CA LEU A 105 -21.67 -1.10 -22.81
C LEU A 105 -21.74 0.40 -22.53
N LEU A 106 -20.83 0.92 -21.70
CA LEU A 106 -20.73 2.34 -21.39
C LEU A 106 -20.43 3.15 -22.67
N TRP A 107 -19.46 2.72 -23.47
CA TRP A 107 -19.16 3.33 -24.76
C TRP A 107 -20.40 3.30 -25.69
N ARG A 108 -21.09 2.16 -25.80
CA ARG A 108 -22.28 2.04 -26.66
C ARG A 108 -23.43 2.97 -26.21
N LEU A 109 -23.64 3.11 -24.91
CA LEU A 109 -24.62 4.04 -24.33
C LEU A 109 -24.28 5.50 -24.64
N LEU A 110 -23.01 5.88 -24.50
CA LEU A 110 -22.55 7.24 -24.72
C LEU A 110 -22.42 7.60 -26.20
N ALA A 111 -22.04 6.65 -27.06
CA ALA A 111 -21.91 6.86 -28.50
C ALA A 111 -23.25 7.27 -29.15
N TRP A 112 -24.38 6.83 -28.60
CA TRP A 112 -25.71 7.25 -29.08
C TRP A 112 -25.98 8.74 -28.79
N SER A 113 -25.39 9.30 -27.74
CA SER A 113 -25.68 10.68 -27.35
C SER A 113 -24.96 11.69 -28.26
N ARG A 114 -25.76 12.60 -28.85
CA ARG A 114 -25.30 13.56 -29.88
C ARG A 114 -24.53 14.76 -29.34
N THR A 115 -24.72 15.15 -28.08
CA THR A 115 -24.10 16.35 -27.49
C THR A 115 -23.23 16.01 -26.28
N ALA A 116 -22.15 16.76 -26.08
CA ALA A 116 -21.26 16.62 -24.92
C ALA A 116 -22.00 16.81 -23.58
N LYS A 117 -22.98 17.71 -23.54
CA LYS A 117 -23.85 17.92 -22.38
C LYS A 117 -24.67 16.67 -22.05
N LEU A 118 -25.21 16.00 -23.07
CA LEU A 118 -25.98 14.77 -22.86
C LEU A 118 -25.06 13.62 -22.42
N ARG A 119 -23.87 13.49 -23.03
CA ARG A 119 -22.83 12.52 -22.62
C ARG A 119 -22.46 12.67 -21.15
N LEU A 120 -22.19 13.89 -20.70
CA LEU A 120 -21.80 14.16 -19.33
C LEU A 120 -22.95 13.88 -18.36
N ARG A 121 -24.19 14.22 -18.74
CA ARG A 121 -25.38 13.93 -17.94
C ARG A 121 -25.61 12.42 -17.79
N THR A 122 -25.53 11.66 -18.89
CA THR A 122 -25.70 10.20 -18.84
C THR A 122 -24.60 9.52 -18.04
N LEU A 123 -23.33 9.92 -18.25
CA LEU A 123 -22.20 9.44 -17.45
C LEU A 123 -22.40 9.73 -15.96
N GLY A 124 -22.77 10.96 -15.62
CA GLY A 124 -23.05 11.35 -14.23
C GLY A 124 -24.17 10.52 -13.62
N THR A 125 -25.27 10.29 -14.33
CA THR A 125 -26.37 9.45 -13.83
C THR A 125 -25.99 7.98 -13.64
N VAL A 126 -25.15 7.43 -14.51
CA VAL A 126 -24.67 6.04 -14.37
C VAL A 126 -23.78 5.93 -13.14
N LEU A 127 -22.81 6.83 -12.98
CA LEU A 127 -21.89 6.82 -11.84
C LEU A 127 -22.60 7.00 -10.50
N THR A 128 -23.60 7.90 -10.42
CA THR A 128 -24.37 8.09 -9.18
C THR A 128 -25.23 6.87 -8.86
N LEU A 129 -25.88 6.26 -9.86
CA LEU A 129 -26.67 5.05 -9.65
C LEU A 129 -25.79 3.87 -9.21
N SER A 130 -24.62 3.70 -9.82
CA SER A 130 -23.63 2.70 -9.42
C SER A 130 -23.13 2.93 -7.99
N SER A 131 -22.85 4.19 -7.62
CA SER A 131 -22.44 4.55 -6.26
C SER A 131 -23.53 4.25 -5.23
N ILE A 132 -24.79 4.59 -5.51
CA ILE A 132 -25.93 4.29 -4.62
C ILE A 132 -26.09 2.78 -4.46
N SER A 133 -26.01 2.02 -5.56
CA SER A 133 -26.10 0.56 -5.53
C SER A 133 -25.00 -0.07 -4.66
N MET A 134 -23.75 0.35 -4.83
CA MET A 134 -22.64 -0.15 -4.02
C MET A 134 -22.75 0.24 -2.55
N SER A 135 -23.21 1.46 -2.25
CA SER A 135 -23.50 1.90 -0.88
C SER A 135 -24.58 1.04 -0.22
N LEU A 136 -25.65 0.69 -0.94
CA LEU A 136 -26.69 -0.21 -0.42
C LEU A 136 -26.15 -1.62 -0.14
N VAL A 137 -25.32 -2.17 -1.04
CA VAL A 137 -24.66 -3.46 -0.82
C VAL A 137 -23.75 -3.41 0.41
N TRP A 138 -22.97 -2.34 0.57
CA TRP A 138 -22.09 -2.16 1.71
C TRP A 138 -22.88 -2.07 3.03
N VAL A 139 -23.92 -1.24 3.09
CA VAL A 139 -24.80 -1.13 4.26
C VAL A 139 -25.47 -2.47 4.57
N GLY A 140 -26.03 -3.13 3.57
CA GLY A 140 -26.64 -4.46 3.72
C GLY A 140 -25.67 -5.47 4.30
N SER A 141 -24.44 -5.53 3.76
CA SER A 141 -23.42 -6.47 4.24
C SER A 141 -23.02 -6.22 5.70
N ARG A 142 -22.98 -4.95 6.15
CA ARG A 142 -22.72 -4.60 7.55
C ARG A 142 -23.87 -5.01 8.46
N LEU A 143 -25.12 -4.77 8.04
CA LEU A 143 -26.30 -5.19 8.80
C LEU A 143 -26.32 -6.71 8.99
N PHE A 144 -25.98 -7.48 7.95
CA PHE A 144 -25.88 -8.94 8.03
C PHE A 144 -24.72 -9.45 8.91
N ARG A 145 -23.58 -8.74 8.96
CA ARG A 145 -22.41 -9.15 9.77
C ARG A 145 -22.48 -8.74 11.24
N GLY A 146 -23.49 -7.97 11.66
CA GLY A 146 -23.65 -7.57 13.07
C GLY A 146 -22.51 -6.68 13.62
N SER A 147 -21.70 -6.06 12.76
CA SER A 147 -20.60 -5.20 13.21
C SER A 147 -21.14 -3.85 13.69
N SER A 148 -21.28 -3.68 15.01
CA SER A 148 -21.80 -2.47 15.67
C SER A 148 -20.77 -1.36 15.85
N VAL A 149 -19.51 -1.57 15.46
CA VAL A 149 -18.44 -0.59 15.69
C VAL A 149 -18.25 0.29 14.45
N LEU A 150 -18.84 1.47 14.49
CA LEU A 150 -18.52 2.59 13.60
C LEU A 150 -17.31 3.33 14.19
N HIS A 151 -16.09 2.92 13.83
CA HIS A 151 -14.93 3.81 13.98
C HIS A 151 -15.01 4.88 12.90
N ALA A 152 -15.87 5.88 13.12
CA ALA A 152 -15.94 7.10 12.32
C ALA A 152 -14.84 8.08 12.77
N GLY A 153 -13.60 7.63 12.78
CA GLY A 153 -12.44 8.51 12.94
C GLY A 153 -12.20 9.25 11.64
N PHE A 154 -13.04 10.22 11.30
CA PHE A 154 -12.87 11.04 10.10
C PHE A 154 -11.84 12.14 10.40
N GLY A 155 -10.56 11.79 10.35
CA GLY A 155 -9.48 12.78 10.48
C GLY A 155 -9.55 13.78 9.32
N PHE A 156 -9.41 15.08 9.61
CA PHE A 156 -9.48 16.15 8.60
C PHE A 156 -8.54 15.91 7.40
N LEU A 157 -7.31 15.42 7.67
CA LEU A 157 -6.33 15.07 6.63
C LEU A 157 -6.80 13.90 5.73
N TYR A 158 -7.42 12.88 6.33
CA TYR A 158 -7.99 11.77 5.56
C TYR A 158 -9.17 12.22 4.71
N GLY A 159 -10.00 13.13 5.23
CA GLY A 159 -11.07 13.77 4.46
C GLY A 159 -10.53 14.58 3.28
N PHE A 160 -9.44 15.32 3.47
CA PHE A 160 -8.80 16.07 2.40
C PHE A 160 -8.24 15.15 1.30
N ASP A 161 -7.50 14.10 1.67
CA ASP A 161 -6.97 13.12 0.72
C ASP A 161 -8.11 12.48 -0.10
N ILE A 162 -9.21 12.08 0.56
CA ILE A 162 -10.39 11.54 -0.13
C ILE A 162 -10.93 12.53 -1.16
N ILE A 163 -11.06 13.82 -0.82
CA ILE A 163 -11.59 14.82 -1.73
C ILE A 163 -10.66 15.02 -2.92
N VAL A 164 -9.36 15.16 -2.67
CA VAL A 164 -8.35 15.37 -3.73
C VAL A 164 -8.33 14.17 -4.67
N ASP A 165 -8.26 12.95 -4.14
CA ASP A 165 -8.26 11.72 -4.94
C ASP A 165 -9.59 11.56 -5.70
N SER A 166 -10.72 11.92 -5.11
CA SER A 166 -12.03 11.86 -5.76
C SER A 166 -12.14 12.85 -6.93
N VAL A 167 -11.64 14.08 -6.76
CA VAL A 167 -11.62 15.09 -7.84
C VAL A 167 -10.69 14.64 -8.96
N ALA A 168 -9.50 14.15 -8.63
CA ALA A 168 -8.56 13.62 -9.62
C ALA A 168 -9.15 12.43 -10.39
N PHE A 169 -9.79 11.48 -9.69
CA PHE A 169 -10.46 10.34 -10.30
C PHE A 169 -11.63 10.79 -11.19
N ALA A 170 -12.46 11.73 -10.75
CA ALA A 170 -13.57 12.24 -11.55
C ALA A 170 -13.07 12.90 -12.84
N ALA A 171 -12.03 13.73 -12.76
CA ALA A 171 -11.41 14.36 -13.92
C ALA A 171 -10.84 13.32 -14.91
N LEU A 172 -10.17 12.28 -14.39
CA LEU A 172 -9.66 11.16 -15.19
C LEU A 172 -10.78 10.39 -15.86
N MET A 173 -11.85 10.05 -15.13
CA MET A 173 -12.99 9.30 -15.68
C MET A 173 -13.72 10.09 -16.76
N ILE A 174 -13.95 11.38 -16.55
CA ILE A 174 -14.58 12.26 -17.56
C ILE A 174 -13.70 12.33 -18.81
N SER A 175 -12.42 12.68 -18.66
CA SER A 175 -11.49 12.81 -19.79
C SER A 175 -11.33 11.49 -20.57
N ALA A 176 -11.15 10.36 -19.87
CA ALA A 176 -11.07 9.04 -20.50
C ALA A 176 -12.36 8.69 -21.25
N THR A 177 -13.52 8.99 -20.69
CA THR A 177 -14.82 8.72 -21.33
C THR A 177 -14.99 9.52 -22.62
N PHE A 178 -14.65 10.81 -22.61
CA PHE A 178 -14.69 11.63 -23.82
C PHE A 178 -13.74 11.09 -24.89
N TRP A 179 -12.52 10.70 -24.50
CA TRP A 179 -11.55 10.13 -25.42
C TRP A 179 -12.02 8.81 -26.06
N VAL A 180 -12.65 7.93 -25.28
CA VAL A 180 -13.28 6.68 -25.74
C VAL A 180 -14.44 6.97 -26.72
N CYS A 181 -15.24 8.01 -26.46
CA CYS A 181 -16.38 8.37 -27.30
C CYS A 181 -15.98 9.00 -28.65
N GLU A 182 -14.86 9.72 -28.71
CA GLU A 182 -14.36 10.31 -29.96
C GLU A 182 -13.65 9.29 -30.85
N THR A 183 -13.03 8.28 -30.25
CA THR A 183 -12.24 7.29 -30.97
C THR A 183 -12.93 5.91 -30.94
N SER A 184 -12.46 5.04 -30.06
CA SER A 184 -13.01 3.73 -29.76
C SER A 184 -12.48 3.32 -28.39
N PRO A 185 -13.05 2.33 -27.66
CA PRO A 185 -12.46 1.86 -26.41
C PRO A 185 -11.07 1.22 -26.58
N LEU A 186 -10.72 0.77 -27.78
CA LEU A 186 -9.45 0.11 -28.08
C LEU A 186 -8.27 1.11 -28.13
N THR A 187 -8.46 2.27 -28.75
CA THR A 187 -7.39 3.27 -28.94
C THR A 187 -6.79 3.80 -27.62
N PRO A 188 -7.58 4.28 -26.64
CA PRO A 188 -7.05 4.79 -25.38
C PRO A 188 -6.46 3.69 -24.51
N SER A 189 -7.06 2.49 -24.49
CA SER A 189 -6.51 1.35 -23.76
C SER A 189 -5.16 0.90 -24.33
N ALA A 190 -5.01 0.88 -25.66
CA ALA A 190 -3.75 0.61 -26.33
C ALA A 190 -2.68 1.68 -26.01
N ILE A 191 -3.03 2.96 -26.11
CA ILE A 191 -2.10 4.06 -25.84
C ILE A 191 -1.64 4.06 -24.37
N ILE A 192 -2.55 3.87 -23.41
CA ILE A 192 -2.20 3.76 -21.99
C ILE A 192 -1.28 2.56 -21.76
N THR A 193 -1.60 1.40 -22.33
CA THR A 193 -0.77 0.19 -22.23
C THR A 193 0.63 0.40 -22.80
N PHE A 194 0.76 1.14 -23.90
CA PHE A 194 2.03 1.54 -24.48
C PHE A 194 2.83 2.49 -23.58
N LEU A 195 2.20 3.54 -23.05
CA LEU A 195 2.88 4.53 -22.20
C LEU A 195 3.40 3.87 -20.92
N VAL A 196 2.55 3.08 -20.25
CA VAL A 196 2.92 2.34 -19.05
C VAL A 196 4.01 1.32 -19.36
N GLY A 197 3.88 0.58 -20.45
CA GLY A 197 4.89 -0.38 -20.90
C GLY A 197 6.24 0.27 -21.17
N THR A 198 6.26 1.38 -21.91
CA THR A 198 7.48 2.11 -22.25
C THR A 198 8.15 2.68 -21.01
N ALA A 199 7.37 3.29 -20.10
CA ALA A 199 7.89 3.82 -18.85
C ALA A 199 8.49 2.70 -17.97
N LYS A 200 7.82 1.55 -17.86
CA LYS A 200 8.34 0.39 -17.11
C LYS A 200 9.56 -0.23 -17.76
N ALA A 201 9.56 -0.39 -19.08
CA ALA A 201 10.70 -0.92 -19.82
C ALA A 201 11.93 -0.01 -19.66
N CYS A 202 11.75 1.31 -19.81
CA CYS A 202 12.82 2.28 -19.56
C CYS A 202 13.33 2.21 -18.11
N HIS A 203 12.43 2.14 -17.13
CA HIS A 203 12.82 2.01 -15.73
C HIS A 203 13.64 0.75 -15.45
N ASN A 204 13.25 -0.40 -16.03
CA ASN A 204 13.99 -1.64 -15.89
C ASN A 204 15.38 -1.56 -16.57
N ILE A 205 15.45 -0.94 -17.75
CA ILE A 205 16.70 -0.73 -18.49
C ILE A 205 17.66 0.20 -17.73
N PHE A 206 17.16 1.29 -17.14
CA PHE A 206 18.00 2.21 -16.36
C PHE A 206 18.51 1.58 -15.06
N ASN A 207 17.80 0.61 -14.51
CA ASN A 207 18.25 -0.19 -13.37
C ASN A 207 19.02 -1.45 -13.79
N TYR A 208 19.46 -1.54 -15.05
CA TYR A 208 20.26 -2.66 -15.52
C TYR A 208 21.52 -2.84 -14.66
N GLY A 209 21.78 -4.09 -14.27
CA GLY A 209 22.86 -4.42 -13.37
C GLY A 209 22.48 -4.44 -11.90
N ASP A 210 21.23 -4.15 -11.54
CA ASP A 210 20.71 -4.47 -10.21
C ASP A 210 20.42 -5.98 -10.07
N TYR A 211 20.22 -6.47 -8.83
CA TYR A 211 19.94 -7.88 -8.54
C TYR A 211 18.66 -8.40 -9.23
N LEU A 212 17.74 -7.51 -9.61
CA LEU A 212 16.51 -7.83 -10.33
C LEU A 212 16.67 -7.83 -11.86
N HIS A 213 17.75 -7.23 -12.38
CA HIS A 213 17.94 -6.99 -13.82
C HIS A 213 19.30 -7.54 -14.33
N PRO A 214 19.59 -8.84 -14.14
CA PRO A 214 20.92 -9.40 -14.38
C PRO A 214 21.27 -9.57 -15.87
N THR A 215 20.28 -9.68 -16.74
CA THR A 215 20.47 -10.16 -18.12
C THR A 215 20.06 -9.12 -19.15
N ARG A 216 20.96 -8.79 -20.08
CA ARG A 216 20.73 -7.74 -21.11
C ARG A 216 19.51 -8.02 -21.98
N LEU A 217 19.41 -9.26 -22.46
CA LEU A 217 18.41 -9.65 -23.46
C LEU A 217 16.98 -9.54 -22.89
N HIS A 218 16.78 -9.95 -21.64
CA HIS A 218 15.48 -9.88 -21.00
C HIS A 218 15.05 -8.45 -20.62
N GLU A 219 15.98 -7.50 -20.46
CA GLU A 219 15.62 -6.09 -20.23
C GLU A 219 15.32 -5.33 -21.52
N ILE A 220 16.01 -5.67 -22.61
CA ILE A 220 15.84 -5.00 -23.89
C ILE A 220 14.59 -5.48 -24.64
N THR A 221 14.33 -6.80 -24.63
CA THR A 221 13.26 -7.42 -25.43
C THR A 221 11.86 -6.78 -25.25
N PRO A 222 11.42 -6.44 -24.02
CA PRO A 222 10.12 -5.79 -23.82
C PRO A 222 9.99 -4.47 -24.58
N LEU A 223 11.04 -3.64 -24.60
CA LEU A 223 11.02 -2.36 -25.30
C LEU A 223 10.94 -2.54 -26.83
N TYR A 224 11.63 -3.55 -27.37
CA TYR A 224 11.53 -3.91 -28.79
C TYR A 224 10.11 -4.32 -29.18
N PHE A 225 9.48 -5.18 -28.38
CA PHE A 225 8.09 -5.60 -28.63
C PHE A 225 7.13 -4.41 -28.54
N ILE A 226 7.31 -3.54 -27.55
CA ILE A 226 6.47 -2.34 -27.40
C ILE A 226 6.64 -1.40 -28.59
N ALA A 227 7.89 -1.06 -28.96
CA ALA A 227 8.16 -0.14 -30.06
C ALA A 227 7.67 -0.69 -31.41
N PHE A 228 8.00 -1.95 -31.73
CA PHE A 228 7.60 -2.59 -32.99
C PHE A 228 6.08 -2.73 -33.10
N GLY A 229 5.43 -3.23 -32.04
CA GLY A 229 3.98 -3.39 -32.00
C GLY A 229 3.26 -2.05 -32.13
N MET A 230 3.76 -0.99 -31.48
CA MET A 230 3.11 0.33 -31.55
C MET A 230 3.31 1.04 -32.89
N ILE A 231 4.45 0.89 -33.53
CA ILE A 231 4.66 1.40 -34.89
C ILE A 231 3.62 0.77 -35.80
N ILE A 232 3.53 -0.57 -35.85
CA ILE A 232 2.55 -1.28 -36.68
C ILE A 232 1.12 -0.86 -36.34
N PHE A 233 0.78 -0.80 -35.06
CA PHE A 233 -0.55 -0.41 -34.59
C PHE A 233 -0.98 0.98 -35.10
N THR A 234 -0.08 1.97 -35.10
CA THR A 234 -0.40 3.31 -35.60
C THR A 234 -0.67 3.34 -37.10
N TYR A 235 0.02 2.51 -37.89
CA TYR A 235 -0.20 2.39 -39.34
C TYR A 235 -1.48 1.62 -39.66
N THR A 236 -1.73 0.48 -38.98
CA THR A 236 -2.92 -0.35 -39.24
C THR A 236 -4.20 0.35 -38.82
N HIS A 237 -4.19 1.12 -37.72
CA HIS A 237 -5.37 1.85 -37.24
C HIS A 237 -5.48 3.29 -37.77
N GLY A 238 -4.59 3.72 -38.69
CA GLY A 238 -4.64 5.05 -39.30
C GLY A 238 -4.47 6.22 -38.32
N ILE A 239 -3.78 6.00 -37.19
CA ILE A 239 -3.59 7.01 -36.15
C ILE A 239 -2.52 8.01 -36.61
N GLN A 240 -2.90 9.26 -36.85
CA GLN A 240 -1.99 10.28 -37.39
C GLN A 240 -1.11 10.95 -36.32
N SER A 241 -1.57 11.00 -35.07
CA SER A 241 -0.80 11.55 -33.96
C SER A 241 -1.17 10.90 -32.63
N VAL A 242 -0.18 10.73 -31.75
CA VAL A 242 -0.35 10.26 -30.37
C VAL A 242 0.20 11.34 -29.45
N ILE A 243 -0.63 11.88 -28.55
CA ILE A 243 -0.24 12.94 -27.59
C ILE A 243 0.47 14.10 -28.33
N PHE A 244 -0.19 14.65 -29.36
CA PHE A 244 0.33 15.74 -30.19
C PHE A 244 1.58 15.43 -31.04
N ILE A 245 2.18 14.25 -30.91
CA ILE A 245 3.33 13.82 -31.71
C ILE A 245 2.82 13.16 -32.99
N ARG A 246 3.19 13.71 -34.16
CA ARG A 246 2.86 13.11 -35.47
C ARG A 246 3.47 11.72 -35.61
N ARG A 247 2.77 10.80 -36.30
CA ARG A 247 3.17 9.38 -36.45
C ARG A 247 4.63 9.17 -36.87
N PHE A 248 5.14 9.97 -37.81
CA PHE A 248 6.52 9.84 -38.29
C PHE A 248 7.55 10.26 -37.24
N VAL A 249 7.23 11.28 -36.44
CA VAL A 249 8.08 11.71 -35.33
C VAL A 249 8.05 10.68 -34.21
N LEU A 250 6.87 10.11 -33.90
CA LEU A 250 6.73 9.03 -32.92
C LEU A 250 7.56 7.82 -33.32
N MET A 251 7.50 7.40 -34.59
CA MET A 251 8.33 6.31 -35.12
C MET A 251 9.81 6.60 -34.93
N ALA A 252 10.28 7.80 -35.31
CA ALA A 252 11.67 8.20 -35.13
C ALA A 252 12.10 8.18 -33.65
N LEU A 253 11.25 8.68 -32.74
CA LEU A 253 11.51 8.65 -31.30
C LEU A 253 11.57 7.23 -30.75
N LEU A 254 10.69 6.33 -31.17
CA LEU A 254 10.69 4.93 -30.72
C LEU A 254 11.92 4.17 -31.22
N VAL A 255 12.30 4.36 -32.48
CA VAL A 255 13.52 3.78 -33.03
C VAL A 255 14.74 4.35 -32.31
N GLY A 256 14.79 5.67 -32.10
CA GLY A 256 15.85 6.33 -31.34
C GLY A 256 15.94 5.84 -29.89
N LEU A 257 14.81 5.60 -29.23
CA LEU A 257 14.75 5.06 -27.87
C LEU A 257 15.29 3.63 -27.82
N VAL A 258 14.90 2.77 -28.76
CA VAL A 258 15.40 1.39 -28.86
C VAL A 258 16.90 1.37 -29.12
N VAL A 259 17.39 2.16 -30.08
CA VAL A 259 18.82 2.25 -30.39
C VAL A 259 19.60 2.85 -29.22
N GLY A 260 19.12 3.92 -28.61
CA GLY A 260 19.79 4.55 -27.46
C GLY A 260 19.89 3.62 -26.25
N THR A 261 18.81 2.92 -25.92
CA THR A 261 18.78 1.97 -24.80
C THR A 261 19.64 0.72 -25.05
N THR A 262 19.71 0.24 -26.29
CA THR A 262 20.62 -0.87 -26.64
C THR A 262 22.09 -0.48 -26.53
N VAL A 263 22.46 0.73 -26.98
CA VAL A 263 23.81 1.26 -26.79
C VAL A 263 24.11 1.45 -25.29
N PHE A 264 23.16 1.97 -24.52
CA PHE A 264 23.30 2.15 -23.06
C PHE A 264 23.58 0.82 -22.35
N ILE A 265 22.79 -0.23 -22.58
CA ILE A 265 23.00 -1.54 -21.96
C ILE A 265 24.28 -2.23 -22.47
N ALA A 266 24.65 -2.04 -23.74
CA ALA A 266 25.88 -2.60 -24.29
C ALA A 266 27.14 -1.99 -23.66
N LYS A 267 27.08 -0.70 -23.28
CA LYS A 267 28.17 0.04 -22.63
C LYS A 267 28.16 -0.07 -21.10
N SER A 268 27.02 -0.37 -20.50
CA SER A 268 26.90 -0.46 -19.05
C SER A 268 27.43 -1.80 -18.54
N ASP A 269 28.30 -1.74 -17.54
CA ASP A 269 28.75 -2.93 -16.82
C ASP A 269 27.72 -3.34 -15.75
N PRO A 270 27.37 -4.62 -15.65
CA PRO A 270 26.43 -5.09 -14.64
C PRO A 270 27.00 -4.81 -13.24
N GLN A 271 26.26 -4.05 -12.43
CA GLN A 271 26.63 -3.75 -11.04
C GLN A 271 26.34 -4.91 -10.08
N THR A 272 25.86 -6.05 -10.58
CA THR A 272 25.14 -7.08 -9.81
C THR A 272 25.91 -7.58 -8.61
N PHE A 273 27.24 -7.47 -8.59
CA PHE A 273 28.05 -7.89 -7.46
C PHE A 273 29.27 -7.00 -7.15
N LYS A 274 29.17 -5.67 -7.24
CA LYS A 274 30.21 -4.84 -6.59
C LYS A 274 30.15 -4.93 -5.05
N ARG A 275 28.94 -5.04 -4.48
CA ARG A 275 28.69 -5.21 -3.04
C ARG A 275 27.32 -5.85 -2.81
N HIS A 276 27.27 -6.97 -2.10
CA HIS A 276 26.02 -7.68 -1.85
C HIS A 276 25.11 -6.90 -0.87
N PRO A 277 23.78 -6.76 -1.09
CA PRO A 277 22.89 -5.99 -0.22
C PRO A 277 22.88 -6.43 1.25
N VAL A 278 23.14 -7.72 1.51
CA VAL A 278 23.32 -8.24 2.88
C VAL A 278 24.45 -7.52 3.62
N ASN A 279 25.51 -7.09 2.93
CA ASN A 279 26.59 -6.33 3.55
C ASN A 279 26.09 -4.98 4.06
N ASP A 280 25.16 -4.34 3.35
CA ASP A 280 24.55 -3.08 3.80
C ASP A 280 23.57 -3.32 4.94
N PHE A 281 22.83 -4.42 4.93
CA PHE A 281 21.99 -4.80 6.06
C PHE A 281 22.81 -5.10 7.31
N ILE A 282 23.91 -5.87 7.18
CA ILE A 282 24.83 -6.15 8.29
C ILE A 282 25.46 -4.84 8.80
N TYR A 283 25.97 -4.00 7.90
CA TYR A 283 26.57 -2.72 8.29
C TYR A 283 25.58 -1.83 9.04
N ARG A 284 24.34 -1.69 8.53
CA ARG A 284 23.29 -0.92 9.20
C ARG A 284 22.85 -1.54 10.52
N ALA A 285 22.81 -2.87 10.61
CA ALA A 285 22.50 -3.60 11.84
C ALA A 285 23.57 -3.37 12.90
N ASN A 286 24.86 -3.45 12.52
CA ASN A 286 25.98 -3.18 13.43
C ASN A 286 25.93 -1.74 13.95
N ILE A 287 25.76 -0.74 13.07
CA ILE A 287 25.62 0.67 13.52
C ILE A 287 24.44 0.84 14.48
N ARG A 288 23.29 0.20 14.18
CA ARG A 288 22.12 0.28 15.05
C ARG A 288 22.39 -0.37 16.40
N GLN A 289 23.05 -1.52 16.40
CA GLN A 289 23.43 -2.24 17.61
C GLN A 289 24.42 -1.42 18.44
N ASP A 290 25.45 -0.84 17.83
CA ASP A 290 26.44 -0.01 18.52
C ASP A 290 25.78 1.22 19.17
N ARG A 291 24.88 1.89 18.44
CA ARG A 291 24.11 3.01 18.99
C ARG A 291 23.22 2.58 20.15
N TRP A 292 22.49 1.48 19.98
CA TRP A 292 21.62 0.94 21.03
C TRP A 292 22.41 0.54 22.28
N MET A 293 23.58 -0.09 22.11
CA MET A 293 24.49 -0.45 23.19
C MET A 293 25.01 0.78 23.93
N GLN A 294 25.40 1.84 23.20
CA GLN A 294 25.79 3.11 23.82
C GLN A 294 24.65 3.65 24.69
N GLU A 295 23.43 3.75 24.14
CA GLU A 295 22.24 4.22 24.88
C GLU A 295 21.89 3.36 26.10
N ALA A 296 22.06 2.03 26.01
CA ALA A 296 21.78 1.09 27.07
C ALA A 296 22.80 1.15 28.24
N SER A 297 24.02 1.61 27.95
CA SER A 297 25.13 1.69 28.92
C SER A 297 25.26 3.07 29.61
N THR A 298 24.53 4.09 29.16
CA THR A 298 24.68 5.48 29.64
C THR A 298 24.37 5.65 31.14
N SER A 299 23.57 4.76 31.73
CA SER A 299 23.05 4.88 33.10
C SER A 299 24.05 4.44 34.19
N GLY A 300 25.28 4.96 34.14
CA GLY A 300 26.40 4.57 35.02
C GLY A 300 26.32 5.07 36.47
N SER A 301 25.33 5.87 36.84
CA SER A 301 25.03 6.19 38.25
C SER A 301 23.52 6.29 38.48
N LEU A 302 23.08 6.12 39.73
CA LEU A 302 21.67 6.22 40.11
C LEU A 302 21.04 7.56 39.69
N SER A 303 21.76 8.67 39.85
CA SER A 303 21.28 10.01 39.47
C SER A 303 21.07 10.15 37.96
N ILE A 304 21.98 9.57 37.16
CA ILE A 304 21.89 9.56 35.70
C ILE A 304 20.75 8.64 35.25
N ALA A 305 20.64 7.44 35.85
CA ALA A 305 19.56 6.50 35.58
C ALA A 305 18.17 7.11 35.86
N HIS A 306 18.04 7.87 36.95
CA HIS A 306 16.80 8.60 37.26
C HIS A 306 16.46 9.63 36.17
N LYS A 307 17.44 10.44 35.73
CA LYS A 307 17.24 11.44 34.69
C LYS A 307 16.83 10.78 33.37
N ILE A 308 17.54 9.72 32.96
CA ILE A 308 17.27 8.97 31.74
C ILE A 308 15.90 8.30 31.80
N TYR A 309 15.51 7.74 32.95
CA TYR A 309 14.18 7.18 33.15
C TYR A 309 13.09 8.22 32.83
N LYS A 310 13.21 9.44 33.38
CA LYS A 310 12.29 10.54 33.11
C LYS A 310 12.26 10.93 31.64
N GLU A 311 13.42 11.06 31.00
CA GLU A 311 13.50 11.39 29.57
C GLU A 311 12.81 10.34 28.69
N ARG A 312 12.90 9.06 29.05
CA ARG A 312 12.29 7.96 28.29
C ARG A 312 10.80 7.79 28.54
N HIS A 313 10.32 8.07 29.76
CA HIS A 313 8.94 7.82 30.17
C HIS A 313 8.12 9.12 30.31
N GLU A 314 8.34 10.08 29.42
CA GLU A 314 7.54 11.32 29.32
C GLU A 314 7.53 12.15 30.63
N GLY A 315 8.64 12.17 31.36
CA GLY A 315 8.81 12.90 32.61
C GLY A 315 8.31 12.17 33.87
N ARG A 316 7.82 10.94 33.75
CA ARG A 316 7.35 10.14 34.90
C ARG A 316 8.50 9.84 35.87
N ASP A 317 8.25 10.02 37.17
CA ASP A 317 9.18 9.58 38.21
C ASP A 317 9.35 8.04 38.19
N PRO A 318 10.57 7.55 38.46
CA PRO A 318 10.79 6.11 38.58
C PRO A 318 9.94 5.50 39.71
N PRO A 319 9.60 4.19 39.59
CA PRO A 319 8.80 3.51 40.59
C PRO A 319 9.47 3.49 41.98
N PRO A 320 8.69 3.21 43.06
CA PRO A 320 9.28 2.99 44.37
C PRO A 320 10.31 1.84 44.32
N ALA A 321 11.33 1.90 45.18
CA ALA A 321 12.46 0.96 45.20
C ALA A 321 13.34 0.97 43.93
N PHE A 322 13.30 2.04 43.11
CA PHE A 322 14.21 2.21 41.98
C PHE A 322 15.71 2.12 42.34
N PRO A 323 16.20 2.61 43.50
CA PRO A 323 17.59 2.41 43.91
C PRO A 323 17.94 0.93 44.07
N ASP A 324 17.06 0.14 44.67
CA ASP A 324 17.25 -1.30 44.86
C ASP A 324 17.26 -2.05 43.52
N TRP A 325 16.39 -1.66 42.59
CA TRP A 325 16.39 -2.18 41.23
C TRP A 325 17.68 -1.80 40.49
N TYR A 326 18.14 -0.55 40.63
CA TYR A 326 19.37 -0.08 39.99
C TYR A 326 20.59 -0.86 40.51
N ASP A 327 20.64 -1.14 41.80
CA ASP A 327 21.70 -1.97 42.40
C ASP A 327 21.71 -3.40 41.87
N LEU A 328 20.56 -3.94 41.46
CA LEU A 328 20.48 -5.23 40.78
C LEU A 328 20.91 -5.13 39.30
N ALA A 329 20.57 -4.03 38.63
CA ALA A 329 20.76 -3.86 37.19
C ALA A 329 22.18 -3.38 36.81
N LYS A 330 22.90 -2.68 37.71
CA LYS A 330 24.22 -2.08 37.42
C LYS A 330 25.30 -3.07 37.02
N ASP A 331 25.17 -4.33 37.41
CA ASP A 331 26.10 -5.41 37.07
C ASP A 331 25.73 -6.10 35.73
N THR A 332 24.74 -5.57 35.01
CA THR A 332 24.29 -6.08 33.72
C THR A 332 24.71 -5.17 32.57
N VAL A 333 24.73 -5.72 31.35
CA VAL A 333 25.10 -4.97 30.14
C VAL A 333 24.04 -3.93 29.75
N VAL A 334 22.78 -4.15 30.16
CA VAL A 334 21.62 -3.33 29.77
C VAL A 334 20.91 -2.91 31.05
N ILE A 335 21.10 -1.65 31.43
CA ILE A 335 20.59 -1.16 32.72
C ILE A 335 19.10 -0.84 32.62
N ASP A 336 18.69 0.02 31.69
CA ASP A 336 17.35 0.62 31.69
C ASP A 336 16.72 0.77 30.29
N LYS A 337 17.28 0.12 29.26
CA LYS A 337 16.82 0.22 27.87
C LYS A 337 15.84 -0.90 27.51
N PHE A 338 14.58 -0.73 27.92
CA PHE A 338 13.51 -1.73 27.73
C PHE A 338 12.25 -1.15 27.06
N ASP A 339 12.43 -0.42 25.95
CA ASP A 339 11.34 0.29 25.23
C ASP A 339 10.14 -0.61 24.89
N GLN A 340 10.37 -1.90 24.67
CA GLN A 340 9.31 -2.86 24.35
C GLN A 340 8.29 -3.01 25.50
N ILE A 341 8.73 -2.93 26.76
CA ILE A 341 7.84 -3.06 27.92
C ILE A 341 6.76 -1.98 27.88
N ASP A 342 7.14 -0.74 27.56
CA ASP A 342 6.18 0.35 27.48
C ASP A 342 5.17 0.17 26.36
N GLN A 343 5.61 -0.32 25.20
CA GLN A 343 4.74 -0.59 24.05
C GLN A 343 3.76 -1.72 24.37
N ASP A 344 4.25 -2.80 24.98
CA ASP A 344 3.43 -3.97 25.34
C ASP A 344 2.42 -3.63 26.45
N LEU A 345 2.78 -2.74 27.39
CA LEU A 345 1.91 -2.32 28.48
C LEU A 345 0.98 -1.15 28.12
N ALA A 346 1.27 -0.38 27.07
CA ALA A 346 0.50 0.81 26.68
C ALA A 346 -1.02 0.53 26.54
N PRO A 347 -1.47 -0.57 25.90
CA PRO A 347 -2.91 -0.87 25.78
C PRO A 347 -3.61 -1.10 27.12
N PHE A 348 -2.85 -1.45 28.17
CA PHE A 348 -3.39 -1.77 29.48
C PHE A 348 -3.43 -0.57 30.44
N ARG A 349 -2.71 0.51 30.13
CA ARG A 349 -2.61 1.71 31.00
C ARG A 349 -3.96 2.37 31.28
N ALA A 350 -4.90 2.32 30.33
CA ALA A 350 -6.25 2.89 30.49
C ALA A 350 -7.24 1.96 31.23
N ILE A 351 -6.82 0.73 31.58
CA ILE A 351 -7.70 -0.26 32.18
C ILE A 351 -7.62 -0.18 33.71
N PRO A 352 -8.76 -0.07 34.42
CA PRO A 352 -8.78 -0.09 35.88
C PRO A 352 -8.10 -1.35 36.47
N PRO A 353 -7.28 -1.23 37.54
CA PRO A 353 -6.52 -2.34 38.10
C PRO A 353 -7.36 -3.54 38.57
N ASN A 354 -8.57 -3.30 39.08
CA ASN A 354 -9.51 -4.37 39.47
C ASN A 354 -9.91 -5.25 38.27
N LYS A 355 -10.16 -4.62 37.12
CA LYS A 355 -10.53 -5.29 35.87
C LYS A 355 -9.35 -6.07 35.28
N LEU A 356 -8.12 -5.56 35.40
CA LEU A 356 -6.92 -6.30 35.02
C LEU A 356 -6.75 -7.57 35.85
N ARG A 357 -6.88 -7.47 37.19
CA ARG A 357 -6.81 -8.63 38.09
C ARG A 357 -7.88 -9.66 37.79
N GLN A 358 -9.12 -9.22 37.55
CA GLN A 358 -10.21 -10.10 37.14
C GLN A 358 -9.88 -10.84 35.83
N ARG A 359 -9.37 -10.14 34.82
CA ARG A 359 -8.99 -10.73 33.53
C ARG A 359 -7.83 -11.70 33.64
N ALA A 360 -6.82 -11.39 34.46
CA ALA A 360 -5.72 -12.32 34.74
C ALA A 360 -6.23 -13.60 35.41
N SER A 361 -7.16 -13.49 36.36
CA SER A 361 -7.81 -14.65 36.98
C SER A 361 -8.59 -15.49 35.97
N ILE A 362 -9.34 -14.87 35.05
CA ILE A 362 -10.03 -15.60 33.98
C ILE A 362 -9.03 -16.30 33.05
N LEU A 363 -7.95 -15.63 32.66
CA LEU A 363 -6.88 -16.20 31.82
C LEU A 363 -6.20 -17.40 32.49
N SER A 364 -5.99 -17.34 33.80
CA SER A 364 -5.38 -18.45 34.55
C SER A 364 -6.18 -19.75 34.50
N GLN A 365 -7.48 -19.68 34.18
CA GLN A 365 -8.37 -20.84 34.07
C GLN A 365 -8.49 -21.38 32.63
N MET A 366 -7.89 -20.71 31.65
CA MET A 366 -7.99 -21.14 30.25
C MET A 366 -7.04 -22.31 29.94
N PRO A 367 -7.44 -23.25 29.09
CA PRO A 367 -6.62 -24.40 28.74
C PRO A 367 -5.31 -23.99 28.03
N GLY A 368 -4.21 -24.56 28.51
CA GLY A 368 -2.85 -24.34 28.00
C GLY A 368 -2.26 -22.96 28.33
N ILE A 369 -2.82 -22.25 29.31
CA ILE A 369 -2.18 -21.12 29.98
C ILE A 369 -1.69 -21.61 31.34
N HIS A 370 -0.42 -21.34 31.63
CA HIS A 370 0.18 -21.63 32.91
C HIS A 370 0.14 -20.38 33.79
N THR A 371 0.26 -20.53 35.12
CA THR A 371 0.18 -19.37 36.02
C THR A 371 1.27 -19.42 37.08
N ILE A 372 1.93 -18.29 37.29
CA ILE A 372 2.80 -18.03 38.43
C ILE A 372 2.06 -17.09 39.38
N GLY A 373 1.91 -17.51 40.63
CA GLY A 373 1.37 -16.70 41.71
C GLY A 373 2.51 -16.10 42.53
N ILE A 374 2.42 -14.80 42.80
CA ILE A 374 3.33 -14.10 43.70
C ILE A 374 2.52 -13.71 44.93
N LYS A 375 2.98 -14.13 46.10
CA LYS A 375 2.34 -13.83 47.38
C LYS A 375 3.38 -13.61 48.46
N ASP A 376 3.23 -12.53 49.24
CA ASP A 376 4.11 -12.20 50.37
C ASP A 376 5.60 -12.20 49.98
N GLY A 377 5.89 -11.72 48.76
CA GLY A 377 7.24 -11.65 48.22
C GLY A 377 7.84 -12.99 47.76
N ASN A 378 7.04 -14.04 47.64
CA ASN A 378 7.46 -15.35 47.14
C ASN A 378 6.65 -15.76 45.89
N ALA A 379 7.34 -16.08 44.81
CA ALA A 379 6.76 -16.59 43.57
C ALA A 379 6.70 -18.12 43.59
N SER A 380 5.58 -18.68 43.13
CA SER A 380 5.35 -20.10 43.01
C SER A 380 4.45 -20.41 41.82
N ARG A 381 4.62 -21.57 41.19
CA ARG A 381 3.69 -22.07 40.17
C ARG A 381 2.64 -22.97 40.80
N LEU A 382 1.56 -23.25 40.05
CA LEU A 382 0.59 -24.25 40.45
C LEU A 382 1.21 -25.67 40.43
N PRO A 383 0.93 -26.52 41.44
CA PRO A 383 1.51 -27.87 41.54
C PRO A 383 1.07 -28.83 40.42
N GLU A 384 -0.05 -28.56 39.78
CA GLU A 384 -0.69 -29.42 38.77
C GLU A 384 0.11 -29.49 37.45
N VAL A 385 0.99 -28.53 37.19
CA VAL A 385 1.85 -28.53 36.00
C VAL A 385 2.97 -29.55 36.19
N THR A 386 3.12 -30.46 35.22
CA THR A 386 4.12 -31.54 35.22
C THR A 386 4.88 -31.61 33.89
N GLY A 387 6.00 -32.32 33.87
CA GLY A 387 6.83 -32.49 32.67
C GLY A 387 7.65 -31.25 32.29
N HIS A 388 7.91 -31.07 31.00
CA HIS A 388 8.80 -30.01 30.50
C HIS A 388 8.32 -28.59 30.84
N ASP A 389 7.00 -28.36 30.79
CA ASP A 389 6.42 -27.05 31.13
C ASP A 389 6.69 -26.67 32.59
N ALA A 390 6.73 -27.65 33.50
CA ALA A 390 7.06 -27.41 34.90
C ALA A 390 8.52 -26.97 35.07
N GLU A 391 9.46 -27.59 34.36
CA GLU A 391 10.88 -27.22 34.41
C GLU A 391 11.11 -25.77 33.94
N VAL A 392 10.43 -25.37 32.85
CA VAL A 392 10.50 -24.01 32.32
C VAL A 392 9.93 -23.01 33.31
N LEU A 393 8.77 -23.31 33.91
CA LEU A 393 8.16 -22.45 34.94
C LEU A 393 9.00 -22.37 36.20
N ASP A 394 9.64 -23.47 36.63
CA ASP A 394 10.52 -23.50 37.79
C ASP A 394 11.74 -22.59 37.57
N GLY A 395 12.33 -22.60 36.37
CA GLY A 395 13.38 -21.65 36.00
C GLY A 395 12.92 -20.19 36.06
N LEU A 396 11.69 -19.91 35.61
CA LEU A 396 11.10 -18.58 35.69
C LEU A 396 10.81 -18.16 37.14
N VAL A 397 10.28 -19.06 37.96
CA VAL A 397 10.03 -18.83 39.39
C VAL A 397 11.33 -18.51 40.14
N VAL A 398 12.40 -19.28 39.90
CA VAL A 398 13.73 -19.00 40.46
C VAL A 398 14.23 -17.61 40.07
N THR A 399 13.97 -17.19 38.83
CA THR A 399 14.37 -15.87 38.34
C THR A 399 13.56 -14.76 38.99
N ILE A 400 12.24 -14.91 39.08
CA ILE A 400 11.34 -13.94 39.73
C ILE A 400 11.66 -13.80 41.22
N ASN A 401 11.95 -14.90 41.91
CA ASN A 401 12.27 -14.89 43.35
C ASN A 401 13.50 -14.05 43.72
N LYS A 402 14.38 -13.72 42.77
CA LYS A 402 15.48 -12.77 43.00
C LYS A 402 14.99 -11.35 43.35
N PHE A 403 13.81 -10.97 42.87
CA PHE A 403 13.23 -9.65 43.06
C PHE A 403 11.77 -9.66 43.57
N ALA A 404 11.21 -10.84 43.84
CA ALA A 404 9.81 -11.01 44.24
C ALA A 404 9.42 -10.22 45.49
N LYS A 405 10.37 -9.98 46.41
CA LYS A 405 10.17 -9.13 47.61
C LYS A 405 9.73 -7.70 47.31
N PHE A 406 9.98 -7.20 46.09
CA PHE A 406 9.58 -5.87 45.64
C PHE A 406 8.26 -5.85 44.86
N LEU A 407 7.67 -7.03 44.61
CA LEU A 407 6.45 -7.16 43.84
C LEU A 407 5.23 -7.30 44.76
N PRO A 408 4.08 -6.68 44.40
CA PRO A 408 2.84 -6.92 45.10
C PRO A 408 2.26 -8.31 44.77
N ASP A 409 1.30 -8.74 45.58
CA ASP A 409 0.53 -9.95 45.32
C ASP A 409 -0.16 -9.89 43.95
N MET A 410 0.16 -10.85 43.08
CA MET A 410 -0.35 -10.89 41.71
C MET A 410 -0.37 -12.29 41.11
N LEU A 411 -1.22 -12.46 40.11
CA LEU A 411 -1.23 -13.63 39.22
C LEU A 411 -0.58 -13.23 37.89
N PHE A 412 0.35 -14.06 37.42
CA PHE A 412 1.06 -13.89 36.18
C PHE A 412 0.76 -15.06 35.24
N PRO A 413 -0.24 -14.93 34.33
CA PRO A 413 -0.53 -15.94 33.33
C PRO A 413 0.55 -15.97 32.24
N VAL A 414 1.06 -17.17 31.94
CA VAL A 414 2.17 -17.42 31.01
C VAL A 414 1.71 -18.35 29.89
N ASN A 415 1.93 -17.93 28.64
CA ASN A 415 1.75 -18.78 27.48
C ASN A 415 3.09 -19.42 27.10
N LEU A 416 3.25 -20.72 27.34
CA LEU A 416 4.43 -21.49 26.90
C LEU A 416 4.29 -22.04 25.47
N GLY A 417 3.15 -21.82 24.81
CA GLY A 417 2.95 -22.23 23.43
C GLY A 417 3.85 -21.47 22.46
N ILE A 418 4.25 -22.13 21.38
CA ILE A 418 5.10 -21.56 20.31
C ILE A 418 4.44 -20.41 19.54
N THR A 419 3.11 -20.24 19.65
CA THR A 419 2.35 -19.18 18.99
C THR A 419 1.74 -18.22 20.00
N PRO A 420 1.69 -16.91 19.70
CA PRO A 420 0.95 -15.96 20.52
C PRO A 420 -0.55 -16.30 20.52
N ARG A 421 -1.22 -16.11 21.66
CA ARG A 421 -2.66 -16.37 21.81
C ARG A 421 -3.54 -15.16 21.47
N ILE A 422 -2.96 -13.97 21.50
CA ILE A 422 -3.68 -12.72 21.22
C ILE A 422 -3.10 -12.16 19.92
N LEU A 423 -3.90 -12.18 18.86
CA LEU A 423 -3.60 -11.58 17.58
C LEU A 423 -4.54 -10.39 17.37
N PRO A 424 -4.11 -9.15 17.68
CA PRO A 424 -4.93 -7.99 17.39
C PRO A 424 -5.09 -7.85 15.86
N SER A 425 -6.23 -7.33 15.44
CA SER A 425 -6.36 -6.91 14.04
C SER A 425 -5.37 -5.78 13.74
N TRP A 426 -4.92 -5.67 12.49
CA TRP A 426 -4.04 -4.58 12.05
C TRP A 426 -4.62 -3.19 12.42
N GLU A 427 -5.93 -3.03 12.24
CA GLU A 427 -6.66 -1.81 12.57
C GLU A 427 -6.62 -1.51 14.07
N THR A 428 -6.74 -2.52 14.92
CA THR A 428 -6.68 -2.36 16.39
C THR A 428 -5.27 -2.05 16.88
N ALA A 429 -4.25 -2.72 16.32
CA ALA A 429 -2.85 -2.51 16.67
C ALA A 429 -2.36 -1.10 16.27
N ASN A 430 -2.75 -0.63 15.08
CA ASN A 430 -2.25 0.63 14.53
C ASN A 430 -3.23 1.81 14.67
N GLY A 431 -4.46 1.55 15.11
CA GLY A 431 -5.50 2.58 15.26
C GLY A 431 -5.16 3.64 16.32
N HIS A 432 -4.41 3.26 17.36
CA HIS A 432 -3.99 4.17 18.43
C HIS A 432 -2.83 5.09 18.01
N SER A 433 -1.92 4.64 17.13
CA SER A 433 -0.81 5.46 16.61
C SER A 433 -1.23 6.58 15.65
N ARG A 434 -2.48 6.62 15.16
CA ARG A 434 -2.96 7.73 14.33
C ARG A 434 -3.42 8.95 15.14
N ALA A 435 -3.65 8.77 16.45
CA ALA A 435 -3.85 9.88 17.38
C ALA A 435 -2.51 10.42 17.94
N ASP A 436 -1.43 9.66 17.80
CA ASP A 436 -0.09 10.06 18.19
C ASP A 436 0.50 10.97 17.09
N LEU A 437 0.46 12.27 17.34
CA LEU A 437 0.94 13.32 16.43
C LEU A 437 2.49 13.39 16.37
N THR A 438 3.21 12.61 17.20
CA THR A 438 4.69 12.61 17.24
C THR A 438 5.38 12.33 15.90
N PRO A 439 4.90 11.47 14.98
CA PRO A 439 5.53 11.29 13.67
C PRO A 439 5.37 12.53 12.78
N ILE A 440 4.25 13.24 12.90
CA ILE A 440 3.95 14.47 12.18
C ILE A 440 4.77 15.63 12.75
N VAL A 441 4.86 15.75 14.08
CA VAL A 441 5.73 16.74 14.75
C VAL A 441 7.18 16.56 14.33
N ASN A 442 7.66 15.31 14.24
CA ASN A 442 9.01 15.01 13.74
C ASN A 442 9.20 15.30 12.24
N LEU A 443 8.16 15.15 11.41
CA LEU A 443 8.19 15.48 9.99
C LEU A 443 8.11 17.00 9.73
N ILE A 444 7.32 17.72 10.53
CA ILE A 444 7.20 19.18 10.48
C ILE A 444 8.48 19.81 11.04
N SER A 445 9.01 19.31 12.15
CA SER A 445 10.30 19.73 12.71
C SER A 445 11.44 19.52 11.71
N LYS A 446 11.48 18.37 11.01
CA LYS A 446 12.48 18.14 9.94
C LYS A 446 12.31 19.02 8.71
N ARG A 447 11.12 19.57 8.44
CA ARG A 447 10.92 20.57 7.39
C ARG A 447 11.29 21.97 7.87
N ALA A 448 10.90 22.34 9.08
CA ALA A 448 11.22 23.63 9.68
C ALA A 448 12.75 23.85 9.83
N VAL A 449 13.48 22.84 10.30
CA VAL A 449 14.96 22.89 10.38
C VAL A 449 15.61 22.98 9.00
N LYS A 450 14.94 22.52 7.94
CA LYS A 450 15.47 22.53 6.58
C LYS A 450 15.12 23.81 5.80
N GLU A 451 14.17 24.60 6.28
CA GLU A 451 13.82 25.93 5.75
C GLU A 451 14.63 27.05 6.44
N ASP A 452 15.00 26.89 7.72
CA ASP A 452 15.80 27.90 8.44
C ASP A 452 17.30 27.93 8.07
N ASP A 453 17.86 26.86 7.50
CA ASP A 453 19.26 26.85 7.03
C ASP A 453 19.46 27.60 5.68
N ALA A 454 18.36 28.05 5.05
CA ALA A 454 18.41 28.70 3.73
C ALA A 454 18.17 30.22 3.78
N ASP A 455 17.71 30.81 4.88
CA ASP A 455 17.43 32.24 4.95
C ASP A 455 17.76 32.86 6.32
N GLN A 456 18.71 33.81 6.27
CA GLN A 456 18.96 34.92 7.20
C GLN A 456 19.93 34.73 8.38
N VAL A 457 21.16 35.13 8.08
CA VAL A 457 21.98 36.04 8.90
C VAL A 457 21.17 37.31 9.23
N LYS A 458 20.77 37.52 10.51
CA LYS A 458 20.84 38.80 11.29
C LYS A 458 20.06 38.73 12.62
N GLU A 459 20.53 39.58 13.54
CA GLU A 459 20.32 39.63 15.00
C GLU A 459 18.90 39.92 15.55
N ALA A 460 18.73 39.39 16.78
CA ALA A 460 18.14 39.98 18.00
C ALA A 460 16.62 40.21 18.13
N GLY A 461 16.08 39.76 19.27
CA GLY A 461 14.84 40.27 19.84
C GLY A 461 14.14 39.30 20.79
N SER A 462 14.39 39.45 22.10
CA SER A 462 13.64 38.81 23.18
C SER A 462 12.14 39.13 23.11
N ALA A 463 11.28 38.13 23.29
CA ALA A 463 9.86 38.34 23.62
C ALA A 463 9.32 37.18 24.46
N GLU A 464 9.08 37.47 25.73
CA GLU A 464 8.32 36.65 26.68
C GLU A 464 6.91 36.35 26.15
N THR A 465 6.43 35.13 26.37
CA THR A 465 5.00 34.81 26.30
C THR A 465 4.43 34.68 27.72
N PRO A 466 3.17 35.13 27.96
CA PRO A 466 2.63 35.26 29.31
C PRO A 466 2.16 33.93 29.89
N VAL A 467 2.40 33.76 31.18
CA VAL A 467 1.88 32.67 32.01
C VAL A 467 0.35 32.82 32.15
N PRO A 468 -0.47 31.78 31.82
CA PRO A 468 -1.89 31.80 32.15
C PRO A 468 -2.12 31.54 33.65
N ALA A 469 -3.08 32.28 34.22
CA ALA A 469 -3.43 32.23 35.65
C ALA A 469 -3.93 30.84 36.12
N PRO A 470 -3.74 30.48 37.41
CA PRO A 470 -4.25 29.22 37.95
C PRO A 470 -5.78 29.23 38.05
N LEU A 471 -6.40 28.08 37.76
CA LEU A 471 -7.82 27.82 38.01
C LEU A 471 -8.13 27.84 39.52
N PRO A 472 -9.36 28.23 39.93
CA PRO A 472 -9.72 28.38 41.34
C PRO A 472 -9.75 27.04 42.08
N THR A 473 -9.30 27.08 43.32
CA THR A 473 -9.28 25.96 44.29
C THR A 473 -10.70 25.46 44.59
N LEU A 474 -10.88 24.13 44.57
CA LEU A 474 -12.08 23.45 45.07
C LEU A 474 -12.19 23.64 46.60
N PRO A 475 -13.41 23.72 47.17
CA PRO A 475 -13.60 23.96 48.59
C PRO A 475 -13.24 22.74 49.45
N ASP A 476 -12.66 23.01 50.62
CA ASP A 476 -12.28 22.03 51.63
C ASP A 476 -13.46 21.19 52.12
N TYR A 477 -13.21 19.88 52.28
CA TYR A 477 -14.15 18.93 52.85
C TYR A 477 -14.06 19.00 54.39
N PRO A 478 -15.16 19.16 55.13
CA PRO A 478 -15.10 19.19 56.58
C PRO A 478 -14.76 17.80 57.14
N GLN A 479 -13.69 17.73 57.93
CA GLN A 479 -13.46 16.66 58.90
C GLN A 479 -14.42 16.79 60.09
N ASP A 480 -14.70 15.63 60.71
CA ASP A 480 -15.38 15.34 61.99
C ASP A 480 -16.65 14.48 61.78
N LYS A 481 -16.90 13.36 62.44
CA LYS A 481 -16.33 12.70 63.64
C LYS A 481 -16.73 11.23 63.59
N GLU A 482 -15.84 10.37 64.05
CA GLU A 482 -16.16 9.01 64.51
C GLU A 482 -17.07 9.08 65.75
N PRO A 483 -18.05 8.17 65.89
CA PRO A 483 -18.06 7.40 67.13
C PRO A 483 -18.49 5.92 66.96
N SER A 484 -17.68 5.05 67.56
CA SER A 484 -18.01 3.84 68.33
C SER A 484 -19.34 3.10 68.06
N MET A 485 -19.25 1.88 67.54
CA MET A 485 -19.47 0.63 68.29
C MET A 485 -19.02 -0.59 67.49
#